data_AF-E0CP25-F1
#
_entry.id   AF-E0CP25-F1
#
_cell.length_a   1.000
_cell.length_b   1.000
_cell.length_c   1.000
_cell.angle_alpha   90.00
_cell.angle_beta   90.00
_cell.angle_gamma   90.00
#
_symmetry.space_group_name_H-M   'P 1'
#
loop_
_entity.id
_entity.type
_entity.pdbx_description
1 polymer ?
#
loop_
_entity_poly.entity_id
_entity_poly.type
_entity_poly.pdbx_seq_one_letter_code
_entity_poly.pdbx_strand_id
1 'polypeptide(L)'
;MKKGAVAGEVKRRIATKESKLTIGCAYAINPHTLVKARMNQYGYFGAALKQEVQPNTFFTISGTFELQALRKTPRIGVALEHKG
;
A
#
# COMPACT_ATOMS: atom_id res chain seq x y z
N MET A 1 -20.32 6.47 4.65
CA MET A 1 -19.13 5.80 4.08
C MET A 1 -17.88 6.28 4.82
N LYS A 2 -17.07 5.36 5.36
CA LYS A 2 -15.77 5.72 5.97
C LYS A 2 -14.82 6.12 4.85
N LYS A 3 -14.54 7.42 4.72
CA LYS A 3 -13.74 7.99 3.62
C LYS A 3 -12.25 7.65 3.76
N GLY A 4 -11.78 7.34 4.95
CA GLY A 4 -10.41 6.87 5.19
C GLY A 4 -10.29 5.95 6.39
N ALA A 5 -9.18 5.20 6.41
CA ALA A 5 -8.76 4.31 7.47
C ALA A 5 -7.24 4.45 7.67
N VAL A 6 -6.80 4.34 8.91
CA VAL A 6 -5.37 4.35 9.28
C VAL A 6 -5.12 3.09 10.12
N ALA A 7 -3.99 2.45 9.91
CA ALA A 7 -3.58 1.24 10.59
C ALA A 7 -2.10 1.31 10.96
N GLY A 8 -1.76 0.87 12.17
CA GLY A 8 -0.38 0.68 12.62
C GLY A 8 -0.13 -0.81 12.86
N GLU A 9 0.99 -1.33 12.37
CA GLU A 9 1.43 -2.69 12.57
C GLU A 9 2.83 -2.69 13.21
N VAL A 10 2.98 -3.34 14.37
CA VAL A 10 4.27 -3.55 15.03
C VAL A 10 4.59 -5.03 14.99
N LYS A 11 5.68 -5.40 14.31
CA LYS A 11 6.22 -6.77 14.34
C LYS A 11 7.50 -6.76 15.16
N ARG A 12 7.56 -7.54 16.24
CA ARG A 12 8.78 -7.72 17.03
C ARG A 12 9.27 -9.15 16.86
N ARG A 13 10.52 -9.32 16.41
CA ARG A 13 11.17 -10.63 16.36
C ARG A 13 11.98 -10.80 17.64
N ILE A 14 11.51 -11.68 18.52
CA ILE A 14 12.13 -11.89 19.85
C ILE A 14 13.55 -12.45 19.70
N ALA A 15 13.76 -13.37 18.76
CA ALA A 15 15.05 -14.03 18.54
C ALA A 15 16.19 -13.08 18.09
N THR A 16 15.89 -12.04 17.31
CA THR A 16 16.90 -11.09 16.80
C THR A 16 16.84 -9.71 17.46
N LYS A 17 15.92 -9.52 18.42
CA LYS A 17 15.64 -8.22 19.08
C LYS A 17 15.31 -7.08 18.10
N GLU A 18 14.92 -7.41 16.87
CA GLU A 18 14.51 -6.44 15.86
C GLU A 18 13.02 -6.12 15.97
N SER A 19 12.67 -4.84 15.88
CA SER A 19 11.28 -4.37 15.76
C SER A 19 11.06 -3.79 14.38
N LYS A 20 9.89 -4.02 13.78
CA LYS A 20 9.44 -3.46 12.51
C LYS A 20 8.11 -2.77 12.75
N LEU A 21 8.15 -1.45 12.87
CA LEU A 21 6.97 -0.60 12.86
C LEU A 21 6.60 -0.28 11.40
N THR A 22 5.34 -0.49 11.07
CA THR A 22 4.71 -0.08 9.81
C THR A 22 3.49 0.76 10.12
N ILE A 23 3.33 1.88 9.42
CA ILE A 23 2.11 2.67 9.41
C ILE A 23 1.51 2.58 8.01
N GLY A 24 0.21 2.36 7.92
CA GLY A 24 -0.53 2.35 6.66
C GLY A 24 -1.79 3.17 6.75
N CYS A 25 -2.22 3.69 5.62
CA CYS A 25 -3.50 4.38 5.47
C CYS A 25 -4.19 3.90 4.19
N ALA A 26 -5.51 3.98 4.19
CA ALA A 26 -6.35 3.74 3.04
C ALA A 26 -7.38 4.87 2.95
N TYR A 27 -7.65 5.36 1.76
CA TYR A 27 -8.61 6.42 1.51
C TYR A 27 -9.50 6.05 0.33
N ALA A 28 -10.80 5.98 0.57
CA ALA A 28 -11.81 5.76 -0.47
C ALA A 28 -12.25 7.12 -1.01
N ILE A 29 -11.77 7.46 -2.22
CA ILE A 29 -12.12 8.72 -2.89
C ILE A 29 -13.60 8.69 -3.30
N ASN A 30 -14.04 7.55 -3.84
CA ASN A 30 -15.42 7.28 -4.22
C ASN A 30 -15.68 5.76 -4.05
N PRO A 31 -16.92 5.26 -4.23
CA PRO A 31 -17.22 3.83 -4.11
C PRO A 31 -16.36 2.92 -5.01
N HIS A 32 -15.80 3.49 -6.08
CA HIS A 32 -15.08 2.79 -7.15
C HIS A 32 -13.55 2.95 -7.06
N THR A 33 -13.04 3.83 -6.19
CA THR A 33 -11.63 4.25 -6.18
C THR A 33 -11.09 4.25 -4.76
N LEU A 34 -10.08 3.42 -4.53
CA LEU A 34 -9.42 3.23 -3.26
C LEU A 34 -7.93 3.47 -3.40
N VAL A 35 -7.41 4.40 -2.60
CA VAL A 35 -5.98 4.65 -2.45
C VAL A 35 -5.50 3.97 -1.17
N LYS A 36 -4.31 3.39 -1.20
CA LYS A 36 -3.61 2.83 -0.04
C LYS A 36 -2.19 3.35 -0.04
N ALA A 37 -1.68 3.70 1.13
CA ALA A 37 -0.27 3.94 1.33
C ALA A 37 0.21 3.21 2.58
N ARG A 38 1.48 2.82 2.59
CA ARG A 38 2.14 2.11 3.68
C ARG A 38 3.57 2.60 3.76
N MET A 39 4.07 2.84 4.96
CA MET A 39 5.47 3.12 5.21
C MET A 39 5.98 2.33 6.41
N ASN A 40 7.28 2.06 6.46
CA ASN A 40 7.93 1.48 7.63
C ASN A 40 9.04 2.39 8.15
N GLN A 41 9.48 2.11 9.39
CA GLN A 41 10.58 2.85 10.03
C GLN A 41 11.93 2.69 9.33
N TYR A 42 12.07 1.70 8.45
CA TYR A 42 13.27 1.45 7.65
C TYR A 42 13.22 2.15 6.28
N GLY A 43 12.34 3.14 6.09
CA GLY A 43 12.28 3.95 4.88
C GLY A 43 11.69 3.25 3.67
N TYR A 44 11.06 2.09 3.82
CA TYR A 44 10.21 1.54 2.77
C TYR A 44 8.90 2.30 2.75
N PHE A 45 8.48 2.73 1.58
CA PHE A 45 7.17 3.31 1.31
C PHE A 45 6.54 2.58 0.13
N GLY A 46 5.25 2.32 0.22
CA GLY A 46 4.45 1.76 -0.86
C GLY A 46 3.13 2.50 -0.98
N ALA A 47 2.69 2.71 -2.21
CA ALA A 47 1.37 3.23 -2.54
C ALA A 47 0.68 2.32 -3.54
N ALA A 48 -0.64 2.23 -3.46
CA ALA A 48 -1.47 1.54 -4.43
C ALA A 48 -2.78 2.31 -4.65
N LEU A 49 -3.16 2.45 -5.91
CA LEU A 49 -4.44 2.97 -6.38
C LEU A 49 -5.20 1.81 -7.00
N LYS A 50 -6.37 1.50 -6.46
CA LYS A 50 -7.32 0.55 -7.05
C LYS A 50 -8.52 1.33 -7.55
N GLN A 51 -8.85 1.17 -8.82
CA GLN A 51 -9.97 1.82 -9.49
C GLN A 51 -10.83 0.77 -10.19
N GLU A 52 -12.13 0.83 -10.00
CA GLU A 52 -13.10 0.07 -10.80
C GLU A 52 -13.27 0.76 -12.15
N VAL A 53 -12.98 0.02 -13.23
CA VAL A 53 -13.06 0.51 -14.62
C VAL A 53 -14.33 0.05 -15.31
N GLN A 54 -14.82 -1.13 -14.96
CA GLN A 54 -16.09 -1.69 -15.40
C GLN A 54 -16.72 -2.43 -14.22
N PRO A 55 -18.03 -2.75 -14.25
CA PRO A 55 -18.65 -3.56 -13.21
C PRO A 55 -17.83 -4.83 -12.97
N ASN A 56 -17.49 -5.08 -11.70
CA ASN A 56 -16.66 -6.21 -11.28
C ASN A 56 -15.21 -6.20 -11.80
N THR A 57 -14.77 -5.19 -12.54
CA THR A 57 -13.40 -5.13 -13.07
C THR A 57 -12.63 -4.02 -12.38
N PHE A 58 -11.58 -4.40 -11.66
CA PHE A 58 -10.73 -3.46 -10.96
C PHE A 58 -9.33 -3.43 -11.58
N PHE A 59 -8.86 -2.22 -11.83
CA PHE A 59 -7.52 -1.92 -12.23
C PHE A 59 -6.75 -1.38 -11.02
N THR A 60 -5.59 -1.95 -10.74
CA THR A 60 -4.74 -1.55 -9.62
C THR A 60 -3.36 -1.14 -10.13
N ILE A 61 -2.93 0.06 -9.79
CA ILE A 61 -1.54 0.52 -9.95
C ILE A 61 -0.91 0.56 -8.57
N SER A 62 0.30 0.04 -8.44
CA SER A 62 1.06 0.08 -7.19
C SER A 62 2.50 0.48 -7.45
N GLY A 63 3.10 1.20 -6.51
CA GLY A 63 4.47 1.64 -6.55
C GLY A 63 5.11 1.48 -5.18
N THR A 64 6.31 0.92 -5.12
CA THR A 64 7.07 0.78 -3.88
C THR A 64 8.47 1.35 -4.05
N PHE A 65 8.91 2.12 -3.06
CA PHE A 65 10.19 2.81 -3.06
C PHE A 65 10.86 2.73 -1.68
N GLU A 66 12.17 2.61 -1.69
CA GLU A 66 12.99 2.62 -0.48
C GLU A 66 13.69 3.98 -0.38
N LEU A 67 13.20 4.86 0.48
CA LEU A 67 13.73 6.21 0.73
C LEU A 67 15.20 6.20 1.19
N GLN A 68 15.63 5.15 1.88
CA GLN A 68 17.03 4.98 2.29
C GLN A 68 17.93 4.48 1.15
N ALA A 69 17.34 3.97 0.08
CA ALA A 69 18.05 3.49 -1.10
C ALA A 69 17.52 4.23 -2.34
N LEU A 70 17.57 5.57 -2.33
CA LEU A 70 17.15 6.43 -3.45
C LEU A 70 17.82 6.09 -4.79
N ARG A 71 18.96 5.39 -4.77
CA ARG A 71 19.65 4.86 -5.97
C ARG A 71 19.04 3.57 -6.53
N LYS A 72 18.12 2.95 -5.81
CA LYS A 72 17.50 1.67 -6.16
C LYS A 72 16.25 1.94 -6.99
N THR A 73 16.10 1.21 -8.08
CA THR A 73 14.96 1.38 -8.98
C THR A 73 13.65 1.10 -8.23
N PRO A 74 12.69 2.04 -8.24
CA PRO A 74 11.38 1.82 -7.62
C PRO A 74 10.67 0.67 -8.32
N ARG A 75 9.91 -0.13 -7.58
CA ARG A 75 9.12 -1.21 -8.17
C ARG A 75 7.73 -0.67 -8.46
N ILE A 76 7.31 -0.79 -9.71
CA ILE A 76 5.97 -0.41 -10.15
C ILE A 76 5.29 -1.70 -10.60
N GLY A 77 4.07 -1.92 -10.13
CA GLY A 77 3.25 -3.07 -10.48
C GLY A 77 1.87 -2.61 -10.94
N VAL A 78 1.36 -3.26 -11.98
CA VAL A 78 -0.01 -3.08 -12.46
C VAL A 78 -0.73 -4.40 -12.34
N ALA A 79 -2.02 -4.36 -12.00
CA ALA A 79 -2.87 -5.53 -11.95
C ALA A 79 -4.24 -5.20 -12.52
N LEU A 80 -4.83 -6.16 -13.22
CA LEU A 80 -6.22 -6.13 -13.64
C LEU A 80 -6.89 -7.36 -13.03
N GLU A 81 -7.95 -7.16 -12.28
CA GLU A 81 -8.73 -8.22 -11.65
C GLU A 81 -10.20 -8.09 -12.10
N HIS A 82 -10.83 -9.23 -12.37
CA HIS A 82 -12.26 -9.33 -12.61
C HIS A 82 -12.87 -10.19 -11.50
N LYS A 83 -13.94 -9.70 -10.88
CA LYS A 83 -14.59 -10.28 -9.73
C LYS A 83 -15.92 -10.93 -10.15
N GLY A 84 -15.84 -12.18 -10.58
CA GLY A 84 -17.01 -13.02 -10.85
C GLY A 84 -17.76 -13.43 -9.59
#